data_AF-A0A561R3J7-F1
#
_entry.id   AF-A0A561R3J7-F1
#
_cell.length_a   1.000
_cell.length_b   1.000
_cell.length_c   1.000
_cell.angle_alpha   90.00
_cell.angle_beta   90.00
_cell.angle_gamma   90.00
#
_symmetry.space_group_name_H-M   'P 1'
#
loop_
_entity.id
_entity.type
_entity.pdbx_description
1 polymer ?
#
loop_
_entity_poly.entity_id
_entity_poly.type
_entity_poly.pdbx_seq_one_letter_code
_entity_poly.pdbx_strand_id
1 'polypeptide(L)'
;MRFIAAITLLASFFFSFTAQAADQSIIVLDASGSMWGQIGGKAKIDIARETLGTVLKSVPLDSAVGLMVYGHRDKGSCADIELAISPATGTADKIRAFVKGIVPKGKTPLSEAVKEAAEALKYTEEKATVILVTDGLETCEADPCALGTELKKNGVDFTAHVVGFGLTKEEGRQVACLAENTGGKYFQASDAKQLTEALKQAVVVKPQPAPPPPAPAPPPKPAPPEPKVAMNVEPDAVLSEGGKSLGENSDVQWKMFAVDANDNPATDALDTTYKAHYAIHLDPGKYIGEATLHGVIVRRIPFEVTDKAVAKPLVNFDAAQLTLVPRRMPGGDPDSNAVLELQFGDYQVTEYGQKTTYITAGEAKIKATLGASSVEEVLTVKAGDILTKDIIIASGIVTTKAVYAEGGPDVDSRDIYFEIVPKTKAIDGSRKTIAYNYGTDVKLDTPAGEFVLVATLGKAIGETPFAIGAGEAKPVIVNINGGVVAITAAGADRIVVLSAKKDIQGKQKEITSTYGPEWQDTIPPGDYIVRATFAGDVAPKEKPVSVKAGERSEISLD
;
A
#
# COMPACT_ATOMS: atom_id res chain seq x y z
N MET A 1 -81.25 -37.89 13.90
CA MET A 1 -80.26 -37.54 14.95
C MET A 1 -78.99 -38.34 14.67
N ARG A 2 -78.02 -37.73 13.98
CA ARG A 2 -76.81 -37.06 14.50
C ARG A 2 -75.65 -38.04 14.82
N PHE A 3 -74.73 -38.11 13.85
CA PHE A 3 -73.25 -38.25 13.90
C PHE A 3 -72.58 -38.97 15.08
N ILE A 4 -71.69 -39.92 14.76
CA ILE A 4 -70.27 -39.97 15.17
C ILE A 4 -69.53 -40.84 14.13
N ALA A 5 -68.55 -40.26 13.45
CA ALA A 5 -67.57 -40.97 12.60
C ALA A 5 -66.19 -40.77 13.23
N ALA A 6 -65.50 -41.86 13.56
CA ALA A 6 -64.19 -41.86 14.16
C ALA A 6 -63.10 -41.67 13.08
N ILE A 7 -62.29 -40.62 13.21
CA ILE A 7 -61.12 -40.35 12.38
C ILE A 7 -59.87 -40.67 13.19
N THR A 8 -59.11 -41.65 12.74
CA THR A 8 -57.78 -42.00 13.26
C THR A 8 -56.74 -41.10 12.60
N LEU A 9 -56.22 -40.12 13.33
CA LEU A 9 -55.17 -39.21 12.85
C LEU A 9 -53.79 -39.77 13.25
N LEU A 10 -53.00 -40.17 12.25
CA LEU A 10 -51.62 -40.62 12.39
C LEU A 10 -50.71 -39.38 12.58
N ALA A 11 -50.18 -39.17 13.79
CA ALA A 11 -49.30 -38.06 14.10
C ALA A 11 -47.85 -38.40 13.71
N SER A 12 -47.38 -37.81 12.60
CA SER A 12 -45.97 -37.82 12.22
C SER A 12 -45.17 -36.90 13.14
N PHE A 13 -44.36 -37.49 14.02
CA PHE A 13 -43.38 -36.78 14.85
C PHE A 13 -42.20 -36.35 13.95
N PHE A 14 -42.22 -35.11 13.47
CA PHE A 14 -41.02 -34.49 12.90
C PHE A 14 -40.07 -34.16 14.06
N PHE A 15 -39.05 -35.01 14.24
CA PHE A 15 -37.86 -34.61 14.99
C PHE A 15 -37.13 -33.55 14.16
N SER A 16 -37.37 -32.27 14.48
CA SER A 16 -36.47 -31.20 14.05
C SER A 16 -35.15 -31.40 14.79
N PHE A 17 -34.19 -32.07 14.15
CA PHE A 17 -32.79 -31.94 14.53
C PHE A 17 -32.40 -30.50 14.25
N THR A 18 -32.32 -29.67 15.28
CA THR A 18 -31.56 -28.43 15.20
C THR A 18 -30.10 -28.83 15.01
N ALA A 19 -29.62 -28.78 13.77
CA ALA A 19 -28.19 -28.85 13.49
C ALA A 19 -27.55 -27.67 14.22
N GLN A 20 -26.78 -27.96 15.26
CA GLN A 20 -25.96 -26.96 15.92
C GLN A 20 -24.90 -26.54 14.90
N ALA A 21 -25.01 -25.30 14.38
CA ALA A 21 -24.03 -24.75 13.45
C ALA A 21 -22.64 -24.85 14.10
N ALA A 22 -21.73 -25.58 13.44
CA ALA A 22 -20.36 -25.68 13.91
C ALA A 22 -19.69 -24.33 13.68
N ASP A 23 -19.10 -23.74 14.73
CA ASP A 23 -18.36 -22.48 14.60
C ASP A 23 -17.29 -22.61 13.50
N GLN A 24 -17.44 -21.83 12.42
CA GLN A 24 -16.54 -21.87 11.27
C GLN A 24 -15.53 -20.72 11.36
N SER A 25 -14.28 -21.03 11.05
CA SER A 25 -13.21 -20.03 11.00
C SER A 25 -12.35 -20.14 9.76
N ILE A 26 -11.83 -19.02 9.27
CA ILE A 26 -10.81 -18.99 8.22
C ILE A 26 -9.59 -18.25 8.76
N ILE A 27 -8.43 -18.88 8.62
CA ILE A 27 -7.14 -18.24 8.84
C ILE A 27 -6.74 -17.57 7.52
N VAL A 28 -6.55 -16.25 7.54
CA VAL A 28 -6.02 -15.46 6.43
C VAL A 28 -4.54 -15.26 6.69
N LEU A 29 -3.69 -15.84 5.84
CA LEU A 29 -2.24 -15.82 5.99
C LEU A 29 -1.59 -14.89 4.97
N ASP A 30 -0.84 -13.91 5.46
CA ASP A 30 0.05 -13.09 4.66
C ASP A 30 1.19 -13.91 4.08
N ALA A 31 1.33 -13.86 2.76
CA ALA A 31 2.49 -14.34 2.03
C ALA A 31 2.96 -13.29 1.01
N SER A 32 2.77 -12.01 1.29
CA SER A 32 3.31 -10.90 0.51
C SER A 32 4.84 -10.84 0.57
N GLY A 33 5.46 -10.10 -0.36
CA GLY A 33 6.92 -10.03 -0.47
C GLY A 33 7.65 -9.62 0.81
N SER A 34 7.02 -8.86 1.72
CA SER A 34 7.60 -8.46 3.02
C SER A 34 7.87 -9.65 3.95
N MET A 35 7.14 -10.76 3.79
CA MET A 35 7.32 -11.98 4.57
C MET A 35 8.67 -12.69 4.36
N TRP A 36 9.47 -12.23 3.39
CA TRP A 36 10.90 -12.61 3.26
C TRP A 36 11.83 -11.88 4.25
N GLY A 37 11.34 -10.82 4.89
CA GLY A 37 12.03 -10.15 5.98
C GLY A 37 12.38 -11.13 7.09
N GLN A 38 13.40 -10.81 7.89
CA GLN A 38 13.93 -11.71 8.91
C GLN A 38 13.68 -11.19 10.32
N ILE A 39 13.38 -12.12 11.24
CA ILE A 39 13.35 -11.88 12.68
C ILE A 39 14.31 -12.88 13.32
N GLY A 40 15.32 -12.39 14.04
CA GLY A 40 16.33 -13.24 14.65
C GLY A 40 17.09 -14.13 13.65
N GLY A 41 17.31 -13.64 12.42
CA GLY A 41 18.03 -14.36 11.36
C GLY A 41 17.23 -15.43 10.61
N LYS A 42 15.92 -15.56 10.89
CA LYS A 42 15.01 -16.48 10.20
C LYS A 42 13.92 -15.72 9.46
N ALA A 43 13.55 -16.16 8.25
CA ALA A 43 12.50 -15.51 7.48
C ALA A 43 11.15 -15.56 8.21
N LYS A 44 10.40 -14.46 8.17
CA LYS A 44 9.08 -14.34 8.81
C LYS A 44 8.13 -15.43 8.31
N ILE A 45 8.13 -15.74 7.02
CA ILE A 45 7.30 -16.81 6.46
C ILE A 45 7.63 -18.19 7.04
N ASP A 46 8.91 -18.49 7.28
CA ASP A 46 9.30 -19.78 7.85
C ASP A 46 8.80 -19.90 9.30
N ILE A 47 8.89 -18.80 10.06
CA ILE A 47 8.33 -18.72 11.42
C ILE A 47 6.82 -18.90 11.39
N ALA A 48 6.11 -18.24 10.47
CA ALA A 48 4.67 -18.36 10.33
C ALA A 48 4.23 -19.79 9.98
N ARG A 49 4.91 -20.45 9.04
CA ARG A 49 4.62 -21.85 8.64
C ARG A 49 4.80 -22.83 9.79
N GLU A 50 5.90 -22.74 10.51
CA GLU A 50 6.19 -23.61 11.65
C GLU A 50 5.20 -23.40 12.80
N THR A 51 4.89 -22.13 13.07
CA THR A 51 3.98 -21.76 14.14
C THR A 51 2.56 -22.24 13.84
N LEU A 52 2.04 -21.91 12.66
CA LEU A 52 0.72 -22.36 12.22
C LEU A 52 0.66 -23.89 12.15
N GLY A 53 1.73 -24.54 11.67
CA GLY A 53 1.87 -25.99 11.69
C GLY A 53 1.83 -26.60 13.09
N THR A 54 2.28 -25.88 14.11
CA THR A 54 2.24 -26.31 15.51
C THR A 54 0.87 -26.10 16.13
N VAL A 55 0.26 -24.93 15.94
CA VAL A 55 -1.06 -24.59 16.50
C VAL A 55 -2.15 -25.49 15.94
N LEU A 56 -2.10 -25.82 14.64
CA LEU A 56 -3.06 -26.71 14.00
C LEU A 56 -3.04 -28.15 14.53
N LYS A 57 -2.00 -28.57 15.28
CA LYS A 57 -2.01 -29.88 15.96
C LYS A 57 -2.90 -29.89 17.22
N SER A 58 -3.17 -28.72 17.79
CA SER A 58 -4.00 -28.55 18.98
C SER A 58 -5.45 -28.18 18.67
N VAL A 59 -5.80 -28.02 17.39
CA VAL A 59 -7.17 -27.72 16.97
C VAL A 59 -8.05 -28.96 17.09
N PRO A 60 -9.21 -28.89 17.75
CA PRO A 60 -10.16 -29.99 17.83
C PRO A 60 -10.63 -30.48 16.45
N LEU A 61 -10.83 -31.78 16.29
CA LEU A 61 -11.20 -32.40 15.00
C LEU A 61 -12.59 -31.95 14.49
N ASP A 62 -13.46 -31.53 15.41
CA ASP A 62 -14.80 -31.00 15.16
C ASP A 62 -14.82 -29.50 14.83
N SER A 63 -13.67 -28.81 14.88
CA SER A 63 -13.56 -27.40 14.48
C SER A 63 -13.49 -27.28 12.95
N ALA A 64 -14.35 -26.46 12.36
CA ALA A 64 -14.35 -26.18 10.92
C ALA A 64 -13.39 -25.02 10.62
N VAL A 65 -12.17 -25.34 10.18
CA VAL A 65 -11.12 -24.34 9.90
C VAL A 65 -10.79 -24.33 8.42
N GLY A 66 -10.75 -23.14 7.81
CA GLY A 66 -10.28 -22.91 6.44
C GLY A 66 -8.95 -22.15 6.42
N LEU A 67 -8.36 -22.07 5.24
CA LEU A 67 -7.15 -21.29 4.97
C LEU A 67 -7.37 -20.44 3.72
N MET A 68 -7.15 -19.14 3.89
CA MET A 68 -7.00 -18.19 2.80
C MET A 68 -5.58 -17.63 2.82
N VAL A 69 -4.97 -17.44 1.66
CA VAL A 69 -3.61 -16.93 1.52
C VAL A 69 -3.58 -15.85 0.47
N TYR A 70 -2.88 -14.75 0.73
CA TYR A 70 -2.67 -13.70 -0.28
C TYR A 70 -1.19 -13.47 -0.58
N GLY A 71 -0.91 -12.98 -1.78
CA GLY A 71 0.43 -12.56 -2.22
C GLY A 71 1.43 -13.69 -2.50
N HIS A 72 1.00 -14.95 -2.66
CA HIS A 72 1.92 -16.08 -2.81
C HIS A 72 2.15 -16.56 -4.26
N ARG A 73 1.44 -16.02 -5.26
CA ARG A 73 1.48 -16.48 -6.65
C ARG A 73 1.97 -15.41 -7.61
N ASP A 74 1.41 -14.20 -7.53
CA ASP A 74 1.58 -13.15 -8.54
C ASP A 74 2.22 -11.90 -7.96
N LYS A 75 3.36 -11.50 -8.55
CA LYS A 75 4.08 -10.30 -8.14
C LYS A 75 3.30 -9.04 -8.55
N GLY A 76 3.03 -8.15 -7.59
CA GLY A 76 2.41 -6.85 -7.85
C GLY A 76 0.88 -6.85 -7.97
N SER A 77 0.22 -8.02 -7.90
CA SER A 77 -1.22 -8.15 -8.03
C SER A 77 -1.94 -7.97 -6.69
N CYS A 78 -2.97 -7.11 -6.67
CA CYS A 78 -3.91 -7.00 -5.54
C CYS A 78 -5.03 -8.04 -5.58
N ALA A 79 -5.16 -8.78 -6.69
CA ALA A 79 -6.13 -9.86 -6.85
C ALA A 79 -5.55 -11.24 -6.48
N ASP A 80 -4.29 -11.29 -6.01
CA ASP A 80 -3.67 -12.55 -5.61
C ASP A 80 -4.14 -13.00 -4.22
N ILE A 81 -5.38 -13.48 -4.18
CA ILE A 81 -6.04 -14.05 -3.00
C ILE A 81 -6.50 -15.47 -3.37
N GLU A 82 -6.27 -16.43 -2.48
CA GLU A 82 -6.65 -17.82 -2.68
C GLU A 82 -7.31 -18.38 -1.43
N LEU A 83 -8.57 -18.80 -1.56
CA LEU A 83 -9.17 -19.75 -0.61
C LEU A 83 -8.56 -21.14 -0.86
N ALA A 84 -7.37 -21.37 -0.31
CA ALA A 84 -6.60 -22.59 -0.49
C ALA A 84 -7.31 -23.83 0.07
N ILE A 85 -7.96 -23.68 1.23
CA ILE A 85 -8.71 -24.74 1.90
C ILE A 85 -10.04 -24.17 2.40
N SER A 86 -11.15 -24.65 1.85
CA SER A 86 -12.49 -24.30 2.36
C SER A 86 -12.69 -24.79 3.80
N PRO A 87 -13.43 -24.05 4.64
CA PRO A 87 -13.66 -24.40 6.04
C PRO A 87 -14.48 -25.69 6.15
N ALA A 88 -13.90 -26.70 6.78
CA ALA A 88 -14.53 -27.98 7.08
C ALA A 88 -13.85 -28.64 8.28
N THR A 89 -14.51 -29.63 8.89
CA THR A 89 -13.90 -30.41 9.97
C THR A 89 -12.75 -31.27 9.44
N GLY A 90 -11.73 -31.49 10.28
CA GLY A 90 -10.56 -32.32 9.91
C GLY A 90 -9.63 -31.74 8.82
N THR A 91 -9.71 -30.44 8.52
CA THR A 91 -8.86 -29.77 7.51
C THR A 91 -7.45 -29.44 7.98
N ALA A 92 -7.20 -29.49 9.29
CA ALA A 92 -5.93 -29.07 9.90
C ALA A 92 -4.70 -29.68 9.20
N ASP A 93 -4.73 -30.98 8.88
CA ASP A 93 -3.64 -31.67 8.20
C ASP A 93 -3.40 -31.14 6.77
N LYS A 94 -4.47 -30.83 6.04
CA LYS A 94 -4.40 -30.26 4.68
C LYS A 94 -3.83 -28.85 4.71
N ILE A 95 -4.27 -28.03 5.66
CA ILE A 95 -3.75 -26.68 5.89
C ILE A 95 -2.25 -26.75 6.18
N ARG A 96 -1.81 -27.63 7.09
CA ARG A 96 -0.38 -27.85 7.39
C ARG A 96 0.44 -28.27 6.17
N ALA A 97 -0.13 -29.08 5.29
CA ALA A 97 0.56 -29.51 4.07
C ALA A 97 0.69 -28.35 3.06
N PHE A 98 -0.37 -27.57 2.88
CA PHE A 98 -0.39 -26.42 1.97
C PHE A 98 0.62 -25.35 2.39
N VAL A 99 0.61 -24.94 3.66
CA VAL A 99 1.43 -23.82 4.13
C VAL A 99 2.93 -24.06 3.98
N LYS A 100 3.38 -25.33 4.00
CA LYS A 100 4.79 -25.69 3.79
C LYS A 100 5.32 -25.27 2.41
N GLY A 101 4.45 -25.23 1.39
CA GLY A 101 4.81 -24.94 0.00
C GLY A 101 4.61 -23.49 -0.43
N ILE A 102 4.13 -22.62 0.46
CA ILE A 102 3.91 -21.20 0.14
C ILE A 102 5.25 -20.55 -0.24
N VAL A 103 5.25 -19.57 -1.14
CA VAL A 103 6.44 -18.78 -1.48
C VAL A 103 6.02 -17.32 -1.58
N PRO A 104 6.53 -16.42 -0.72
CA PRO A 104 6.09 -15.03 -0.77
C PRO A 104 6.50 -14.29 -2.04
N LYS A 105 5.58 -13.52 -2.66
CA LYS A 105 5.82 -12.88 -3.97
C LYS A 105 5.12 -11.53 -4.22
N GLY A 106 3.89 -11.38 -3.77
CA GLY A 106 2.93 -10.38 -4.20
C GLY A 106 2.76 -9.20 -3.24
N LYS A 107 1.68 -8.44 -3.46
CA LYS A 107 1.24 -7.33 -2.58
C LYS A 107 0.48 -7.86 -1.36
N THR A 108 0.03 -6.94 -0.51
CA THR A 108 -0.68 -7.19 0.76
C THR A 108 -2.14 -6.74 0.66
N PRO A 109 -3.02 -7.42 -0.11
CA PRO A 109 -4.45 -7.10 -0.21
C PRO A 109 -5.24 -7.60 1.03
N LEU A 110 -4.89 -7.13 2.24
CA LEU A 110 -5.41 -7.74 3.47
C LEU A 110 -6.93 -7.57 3.62
N SER A 111 -7.46 -6.41 3.22
CA SER A 111 -8.86 -6.07 3.42
C SER A 111 -9.72 -6.91 2.50
N GLU A 112 -9.37 -6.99 1.22
CA GLU A 112 -10.10 -7.83 0.27
C GLU A 112 -10.02 -9.32 0.67
N ALA A 113 -8.87 -9.79 1.16
CA ALA A 113 -8.77 -11.16 1.67
C ALA A 113 -9.65 -11.41 2.90
N VAL A 114 -9.73 -10.47 3.84
CA VAL A 114 -10.62 -10.60 5.01
C VAL A 114 -12.09 -10.57 4.59
N LYS A 115 -12.44 -9.76 3.59
CA LYS A 115 -13.78 -9.70 3.02
C LYS A 115 -14.16 -11.02 2.33
N GLU A 116 -13.31 -11.53 1.43
CA GLU A 116 -13.53 -12.82 0.76
C GLU A 116 -13.63 -13.97 1.78
N ALA A 117 -12.84 -13.94 2.86
CA ALA A 117 -12.94 -14.91 3.94
C ALA A 117 -14.28 -14.83 4.69
N ALA A 118 -14.76 -13.61 4.96
CA ALA A 118 -16.07 -13.40 5.57
C ALA A 118 -17.21 -13.91 4.67
N GLU A 119 -17.13 -13.62 3.37
CA GLU A 119 -18.09 -14.10 2.36
C GLU A 119 -18.08 -15.63 2.22
N ALA A 120 -16.89 -16.24 2.20
CA ALA A 120 -16.74 -17.70 2.17
C ALA A 120 -17.33 -18.39 3.42
N LEU A 121 -17.35 -17.68 4.55
CA LEU A 121 -18.00 -18.10 5.79
C LEU A 121 -19.49 -17.74 5.85
N LYS A 122 -20.04 -17.07 4.83
CA LYS A 122 -21.43 -16.59 4.80
C LYS A 122 -21.78 -15.75 6.04
N TYR A 123 -20.92 -14.81 6.40
CA TYR A 123 -21.01 -14.03 7.64
C TYR A 123 -22.35 -13.29 7.86
N THR A 124 -23.14 -13.06 6.81
CA THR A 124 -24.48 -12.46 6.87
C THR A 124 -25.59 -13.44 7.28
N GLU A 125 -25.30 -14.73 7.25
CA GLU A 125 -26.24 -15.82 7.55
C GLU A 125 -25.80 -16.62 8.78
N GLU A 126 -24.49 -16.81 8.93
CA GLU A 126 -23.89 -17.66 9.96
C GLU A 126 -22.88 -16.88 10.80
N LYS A 127 -22.61 -17.40 12.00
CA LYS A 127 -21.50 -16.91 12.83
C LYS A 127 -20.17 -17.24 12.15
N ALA A 128 -19.29 -16.24 12.04
CA ALA A 128 -18.07 -16.35 11.27
C ALA A 128 -16.89 -15.68 12.00
N THR A 129 -15.79 -16.43 12.11
CA THR A 129 -14.54 -15.92 12.71
C THR A 129 -13.41 -15.90 11.67
N VAL A 130 -12.82 -14.73 11.42
CA VAL A 130 -11.62 -14.59 10.59
C VAL A 130 -10.41 -14.33 11.48
N ILE A 131 -9.29 -15.00 11.19
CA ILE A 131 -8.03 -14.82 11.91
C ILE A 131 -6.98 -14.39 10.90
N LEU A 132 -6.68 -13.09 10.87
CA LEU A 132 -5.66 -12.51 10.01
C LEU A 132 -4.28 -12.61 10.66
N VAL A 133 -3.30 -13.09 9.92
CA VAL A 133 -1.88 -13.05 10.28
C VAL A 133 -1.16 -12.22 9.23
N THR A 134 -0.66 -11.05 9.62
CA THR A 134 -0.02 -10.09 8.69
C THR A 134 1.30 -9.56 9.23
N ASP A 135 2.27 -9.30 8.35
CA ASP A 135 3.54 -8.65 8.69
C ASP A 135 3.68 -7.24 8.10
N GLY A 136 2.61 -6.74 7.47
CA GLY A 136 2.59 -5.46 6.76
C GLY A 136 1.24 -4.76 6.82
N LEU A 137 1.25 -3.54 6.31
CA LEU A 137 0.06 -2.72 6.09
C LEU A 137 -0.57 -3.01 4.73
N GLU A 138 -1.79 -2.52 4.53
CA GLU A 138 -2.47 -2.56 3.24
C GLU A 138 -1.65 -1.86 2.15
N THR A 139 -1.44 -2.53 1.01
CA THR A 139 -0.73 -1.96 -0.16
C THR A 139 -1.59 -1.95 -1.42
N CYS A 140 -2.89 -2.19 -1.25
CA CYS A 140 -3.90 -2.27 -2.30
C CYS A 140 -5.05 -1.27 -2.10
N GLU A 141 -4.77 -0.15 -1.43
CA GLU A 141 -5.62 1.05 -1.36
C GLU A 141 -6.99 0.84 -0.68
N ALA A 142 -7.15 -0.25 0.08
CA ALA A 142 -8.31 -0.48 0.93
C ALA A 142 -8.09 0.08 2.36
N ASP A 143 -9.18 0.27 3.10
CA ASP A 143 -9.13 0.68 4.51
C ASP A 143 -9.58 -0.51 5.39
N PRO A 144 -8.66 -1.15 6.13
CA PRO A 144 -8.97 -2.25 7.03
C PRO A 144 -9.96 -1.86 8.14
N CYS A 145 -9.93 -0.61 8.61
CA CYS A 145 -10.81 -0.12 9.66
C CYS A 145 -12.24 0.07 9.14
N ALA A 146 -12.38 0.66 7.95
CA ALA A 146 -13.67 0.81 7.27
C ALA A 146 -14.30 -0.55 7.00
N LEU A 147 -13.51 -1.50 6.50
CA LEU A 147 -13.96 -2.87 6.27
C LEU A 147 -14.44 -3.54 7.57
N GLY A 148 -13.69 -3.42 8.66
CA GLY A 148 -14.09 -3.99 9.95
C GLY A 148 -15.47 -3.48 10.41
N THR A 149 -15.74 -2.19 10.19
CA THR A 149 -17.03 -1.58 10.50
C THR A 149 -18.14 -2.12 9.60
N GLU A 150 -17.87 -2.25 8.30
CA GLU A 150 -18.82 -2.82 7.33
C GLU A 150 -19.18 -4.26 7.68
N LEU A 151 -18.19 -5.12 7.91
CA LEU A 151 -18.39 -6.54 8.21
C LEU A 151 -19.12 -6.73 9.54
N LYS A 152 -18.83 -5.90 10.55
CA LYS A 152 -19.57 -5.95 11.82
C LYS A 152 -21.03 -5.56 11.67
N LYS A 153 -21.31 -4.54 10.85
CA LYS A 153 -22.67 -4.05 10.60
C LYS A 153 -23.54 -5.05 9.85
N ASN A 154 -22.95 -5.75 8.88
CA ASN A 154 -23.71 -6.64 7.99
C ASN A 154 -23.76 -8.10 8.49
N GLY A 155 -22.87 -8.49 9.40
CA GLY A 155 -22.77 -9.87 9.90
C GLY A 155 -23.69 -10.21 11.08
N VAL A 156 -24.08 -11.49 11.19
CA VAL A 156 -24.95 -11.99 12.28
C VAL A 156 -24.18 -12.15 13.60
N ASP A 157 -22.90 -12.50 13.55
CA ASP A 157 -21.94 -12.47 14.68
C ASP A 157 -20.50 -12.55 14.14
N PHE A 158 -20.15 -11.66 13.20
CA PHE A 158 -18.83 -11.64 12.59
C PHE A 158 -17.76 -11.10 13.56
N THR A 159 -16.64 -11.82 13.65
CA THR A 159 -15.48 -11.43 14.46
C THR A 159 -14.19 -11.60 13.64
N ALA A 160 -13.34 -10.58 13.60
CA ALA A 160 -11.99 -10.68 13.05
C ALA A 160 -10.94 -10.56 14.16
N HIS A 161 -10.06 -11.54 14.29
CA HIS A 161 -8.83 -11.42 15.09
C HIS A 161 -7.67 -11.03 14.17
N VAL A 162 -6.78 -10.17 14.65
CA VAL A 162 -5.60 -9.74 13.88
C VAL A 162 -4.34 -10.05 14.67
N VAL A 163 -3.41 -10.74 14.04
CA VAL A 163 -2.08 -11.05 14.58
C VAL A 163 -1.04 -10.28 13.76
N GLY A 164 -0.55 -9.17 14.32
CA GLY A 164 0.50 -8.36 13.71
C GLY A 164 1.88 -8.94 14.00
N PHE A 165 2.52 -9.54 12.99
CA PHE A 165 3.77 -10.27 13.13
C PHE A 165 4.97 -9.47 12.63
N GLY A 166 5.84 -9.04 13.54
CA GLY A 166 7.00 -8.23 13.20
C GLY A 166 6.66 -6.81 12.74
N LEU A 167 5.49 -6.30 13.14
CA LEU A 167 5.07 -4.92 12.98
C LEU A 167 5.60 -4.04 14.12
N THR A 168 5.94 -2.80 13.80
CA THR A 168 6.16 -1.74 14.79
C THR A 168 4.85 -1.42 15.54
N LYS A 169 4.96 -0.67 16.64
CA LYS A 169 3.78 -0.28 17.43
C LYS A 169 2.85 0.62 16.61
N GLU A 170 3.41 1.45 15.76
CA GLU A 170 2.72 2.38 14.88
C GLU A 170 2.02 1.64 13.73
N GLU A 171 2.71 0.72 13.05
CA GLU A 171 2.10 -0.10 12.00
C GLU A 171 1.02 -1.03 12.57
N GLY A 172 1.28 -1.64 13.73
CA GLY A 172 0.31 -2.51 14.41
C GLY A 172 -1.01 -1.81 14.73
N ARG A 173 -0.97 -0.53 15.11
CA ARG A 173 -2.18 0.27 15.37
C ARG A 173 -3.04 0.48 14.12
N GLN A 174 -2.43 0.59 12.94
CA GLN A 174 -3.17 0.83 11.70
C GLN A 174 -3.99 -0.38 11.26
N VAL A 175 -3.63 -1.59 11.70
CA VAL A 175 -4.39 -2.82 11.42
C VAL A 175 -5.20 -3.32 12.62
N ALA A 176 -4.95 -2.80 13.83
CA ALA A 176 -5.65 -3.21 15.05
C ALA A 176 -7.16 -2.89 15.01
N CYS A 177 -7.52 -1.76 14.38
CA CYS A 177 -8.90 -1.31 14.22
C CYS A 177 -9.81 -2.36 13.57
N LEU A 178 -9.28 -3.19 12.65
CA LEU A 178 -10.06 -4.26 12.01
C LEU A 178 -10.55 -5.28 13.05
N ALA A 179 -9.72 -5.61 14.02
CA ALA A 179 -10.11 -6.49 15.12
C ALA A 179 -11.03 -5.78 16.11
N GLU A 180 -10.71 -4.54 16.48
CA GLU A 180 -11.47 -3.78 17.47
C GLU A 180 -12.90 -3.47 16.98
N ASN A 181 -13.06 -3.07 15.72
CA ASN A 181 -14.35 -2.74 15.12
C ASN A 181 -15.27 -3.95 14.97
N THR A 182 -14.72 -5.16 14.93
CA THR A 182 -15.50 -6.40 14.84
C THR A 182 -15.75 -7.06 16.20
N GLY A 183 -15.16 -6.53 17.28
CA GLY A 183 -15.21 -7.13 18.63
C GLY A 183 -14.22 -8.28 18.83
N GLY A 184 -13.26 -8.43 17.91
CA GLY A 184 -12.16 -9.37 18.04
C GLY A 184 -10.99 -8.82 18.86
N LYS A 185 -9.80 -9.39 18.63
CA LYS A 185 -8.59 -9.07 19.41
C LYS A 185 -7.42 -8.85 18.47
N TYR A 186 -6.67 -7.78 18.72
CA TYR A 186 -5.36 -7.56 18.14
C TYR A 186 -4.27 -8.18 19.02
N PHE A 187 -3.38 -8.95 18.40
CA PHE A 187 -2.24 -9.58 19.06
C PHE A 187 -0.95 -9.11 18.37
N GLN A 188 -0.08 -8.43 19.11
CA GLN A 188 1.26 -8.12 18.63
C GLN A 188 2.18 -9.32 18.86
N ALA A 189 2.90 -9.73 17.83
CA ALA A 189 3.88 -10.81 17.89
C ALA A 189 5.22 -10.36 17.31
N SER A 190 6.22 -10.16 18.16
CA SER A 190 7.57 -9.74 17.74
C SER A 190 8.52 -10.92 17.48
N ASP A 191 8.12 -12.15 17.83
CA ASP A 191 8.92 -13.36 17.67
C ASP A 191 8.04 -14.62 17.51
N ALA A 192 8.66 -15.76 17.21
CA ALA A 192 7.98 -17.04 16.98
C ALA A 192 7.16 -17.53 18.19
N LYS A 193 7.63 -17.26 19.42
CA LYS A 193 6.94 -17.68 20.65
C LYS A 193 5.67 -16.86 20.84
N GLN A 194 5.76 -15.54 20.66
CA GLN A 194 4.61 -14.64 20.73
C GLN A 194 3.60 -14.94 19.63
N LEU A 195 4.06 -15.25 18.40
CA LEU A 195 3.18 -15.66 17.30
C LEU A 195 2.43 -16.95 17.64
N THR A 196 3.10 -17.91 18.29
CA THR A 196 2.48 -19.17 18.74
C THR A 196 1.37 -18.92 19.75
N GLU A 197 1.63 -18.08 20.75
CA GLU A 197 0.65 -17.78 21.79
C GLU A 197 -0.53 -16.94 21.26
N ALA A 198 -0.25 -15.98 20.37
CA ALA A 198 -1.28 -15.20 19.69
C ALA A 198 -2.21 -16.10 18.87
N LEU A 199 -1.66 -17.02 18.07
CA LEU A 199 -2.45 -17.94 17.26
C LEU A 199 -3.23 -18.94 18.09
N LYS A 200 -2.68 -19.47 19.19
CA LYS A 200 -3.46 -20.30 20.12
C LYS A 200 -4.64 -19.54 20.71
N GLN A 201 -4.43 -18.29 21.10
CA GLN A 201 -5.50 -17.46 21.66
C GLN A 201 -6.56 -17.10 20.61
N ALA A 202 -6.16 -16.86 19.36
CA ALA A 202 -7.08 -16.53 18.27
C ALA A 202 -7.88 -17.74 17.76
N VAL A 203 -7.26 -18.94 17.71
CA VAL A 203 -7.89 -20.16 17.17
C VAL A 203 -8.74 -20.90 18.22
N VAL A 204 -8.49 -20.71 19.52
CA VAL A 204 -9.14 -21.47 20.62
C VAL A 204 -10.22 -20.68 21.37
N VAL A 205 -10.74 -19.58 20.80
CA VAL A 205 -11.84 -18.83 21.44
C VAL A 205 -13.13 -19.64 21.43
N LYS A 206 -13.44 -20.35 22.53
CA LYS A 206 -14.78 -20.88 22.79
C LYS A 206 -15.71 -19.73 23.20
N PRO A 207 -16.93 -19.63 22.66
CA PRO A 207 -17.92 -18.66 23.12
C PRO A 207 -18.26 -18.88 24.60
N GLN A 208 -18.32 -17.81 25.36
CA GLN A 208 -18.87 -17.83 26.72
C GLN A 208 -20.39 -18.11 26.63
N PRO A 209 -20.97 -19.03 27.44
CA PRO A 209 -22.39 -19.33 27.36
C PRO A 209 -23.23 -18.12 27.80
N ALA A 210 -24.37 -17.92 27.13
CA ALA A 210 -25.38 -16.93 27.53
C ALA A 210 -25.81 -17.14 29.00
N PRO A 211 -26.10 -16.05 29.75
CA PRO A 211 -26.53 -16.18 31.14
C PRO A 211 -27.90 -16.89 31.21
N PRO A 212 -28.13 -17.75 32.23
CA PRO A 212 -29.38 -18.49 32.34
C PRO A 212 -30.55 -17.59 32.77
N PRO A 213 -31.81 -17.99 32.49
CA PRO A 213 -32.98 -17.19 32.84
C PRO A 213 -33.20 -17.14 34.37
N PRO A 214 -33.86 -16.09 34.89
CA PRO A 214 -33.89 -15.82 36.31
C PRO A 214 -34.81 -16.80 37.07
N ALA A 215 -34.30 -17.35 38.17
CA ALA A 215 -35.08 -18.02 39.21
C ALA A 215 -35.45 -17.01 40.33
N PRO A 216 -36.51 -17.28 41.13
CA PRO A 216 -37.22 -16.26 41.90
C PRO A 216 -36.41 -15.64 43.05
N ALA A 217 -36.69 -14.36 43.30
CA ALA A 217 -35.99 -13.48 44.23
C ALA A 217 -35.98 -13.92 45.71
N PRO A 218 -34.85 -13.77 46.42
CA PRO A 218 -34.82 -13.63 47.87
C PRO A 218 -35.07 -12.15 48.31
N PRO A 219 -35.49 -11.92 49.57
CA PRO A 219 -35.97 -10.63 50.08
C PRO A 219 -34.89 -9.54 50.18
N PRO A 220 -35.28 -8.26 50.24
CA PRO A 220 -34.45 -7.13 49.83
C PRO A 220 -33.30 -6.83 50.80
N LYS A 221 -32.11 -6.63 50.23
CA LYS A 221 -30.94 -6.02 50.88
C LYS A 221 -30.99 -4.49 50.64
N PRO A 222 -30.48 -3.64 51.55
CA PRO A 222 -30.69 -2.19 51.53
C PRO A 222 -30.19 -1.53 50.24
N ALA A 223 -30.86 -0.42 49.88
CA ALA A 223 -30.70 0.31 48.64
C ALA A 223 -29.22 0.52 48.20
N PRO A 224 -28.90 0.28 46.92
CA PRO A 224 -27.61 0.68 46.36
C PRO A 224 -27.41 2.20 46.48
N PRO A 225 -26.17 2.68 46.67
CA PRO A 225 -25.88 4.10 46.50
C PRO A 225 -26.26 4.52 45.06
N GLU A 226 -26.73 5.76 44.93
CA GLU A 226 -27.22 6.33 43.67
C GLU A 226 -26.26 6.07 42.49
N PRO A 227 -26.78 5.80 41.28
CA PRO A 227 -25.96 5.46 40.13
C PRO A 227 -25.00 6.62 39.83
N LYS A 228 -23.70 6.34 39.91
CA LYS A 228 -22.65 7.22 39.36
C LYS A 228 -23.00 7.51 37.90
N VAL A 229 -23.01 8.77 37.51
CA VAL A 229 -23.28 9.20 36.13
C VAL A 229 -22.30 8.46 35.20
N ALA A 230 -22.83 7.63 34.30
CA ALA A 230 -22.04 6.68 33.54
C ALA A 230 -21.01 7.33 32.59
N MET A 231 -21.27 8.57 32.14
CA MET A 231 -20.36 9.40 31.34
C MET A 231 -20.46 10.86 31.83
N ASN A 232 -19.34 11.50 32.17
CA ASN A 232 -19.32 12.85 32.75
C ASN A 232 -18.46 13.86 31.97
N VAL A 233 -17.92 13.46 30.83
CA VAL A 233 -17.23 14.33 29.88
C VAL A 233 -17.75 14.03 28.48
N GLU A 234 -18.06 15.09 27.74
CA GLU A 234 -18.56 15.04 26.37
C GLU A 234 -17.76 16.02 25.49
N PRO A 235 -16.52 15.65 25.09
CA PRO A 235 -15.72 16.45 24.18
C PRO A 235 -16.35 16.54 22.79
N ASP A 236 -16.12 17.67 22.13
CA ASP A 236 -16.51 17.91 20.74
C ASP A 236 -15.49 18.82 20.04
N ALA A 237 -15.43 18.77 18.71
CA ALA A 237 -14.58 19.65 17.92
C ALA A 237 -15.28 20.20 16.68
N VAL A 238 -14.92 21.44 16.32
CA VAL A 238 -15.48 22.20 15.21
C VAL A 238 -14.36 22.84 14.39
N LEU A 239 -14.63 23.12 13.11
CA LEU A 239 -13.69 23.81 12.22
C LEU A 239 -13.66 25.33 12.43
N SER A 240 -14.76 25.91 12.93
CA SER A 240 -14.90 27.34 13.16
C SER A 240 -15.72 27.62 14.42
N GLU A 241 -15.58 28.83 14.94
CA GLU A 241 -16.36 29.27 16.10
C GLU A 241 -17.87 29.24 15.78
N GLY A 242 -18.65 28.55 16.63
CA GLY A 242 -20.07 28.32 16.39
C GLY A 242 -20.38 27.40 15.20
N GLY A 243 -19.36 26.76 14.62
CA GLY A 243 -19.49 25.82 13.52
C GLY A 243 -20.18 24.52 13.92
N LYS A 244 -20.48 23.68 12.91
CA LYS A 244 -21.06 22.35 13.15
C LYS A 244 -20.01 21.42 13.76
N SER A 245 -20.47 20.59 14.70
CA SER A 245 -19.69 19.47 15.23
C SER A 245 -19.15 18.61 14.08
N LEU A 246 -17.90 18.19 14.21
CA LEU A 246 -17.28 17.21 13.33
C LEU A 246 -17.73 15.78 13.65
N GLY A 247 -18.49 15.55 14.73
CA GLY A 247 -19.18 14.29 15.02
C GLY A 247 -18.23 13.08 15.05
N GLU A 248 -18.55 12.06 14.27
CA GLU A 248 -17.78 10.82 14.20
C GLU A 248 -16.57 10.89 13.24
N ASN A 249 -16.14 12.10 12.85
CA ASN A 249 -15.01 12.27 11.93
C ASN A 249 -13.70 11.71 12.50
N SER A 250 -13.21 10.63 11.88
CA SER A 250 -12.00 9.90 12.28
C SER A 250 -10.70 10.67 12.07
N ASP A 251 -10.71 11.78 11.32
CA ASP A 251 -9.56 12.67 11.17
C ASP A 251 -9.27 13.45 12.46
N VAL A 252 -10.20 13.47 13.42
CA VAL A 252 -9.99 14.07 14.74
C VAL A 252 -9.57 13.00 15.74
N GLN A 253 -8.34 13.12 16.25
CA GLN A 253 -7.85 12.34 17.39
C GLN A 253 -7.97 13.17 18.67
N TRP A 254 -8.55 12.59 19.71
CA TRP A 254 -8.46 13.13 21.06
C TRP A 254 -7.48 12.32 21.90
N LYS A 255 -6.72 13.01 22.75
CA LYS A 255 -5.99 12.44 23.89
C LYS A 255 -6.34 13.22 25.15
N MET A 256 -6.65 12.50 26.22
CA MET A 256 -6.98 13.10 27.51
C MET A 256 -5.82 12.91 28.49
N PHE A 257 -5.38 13.98 29.13
CA PHE A 257 -4.28 13.96 30.10
C PHE A 257 -4.77 14.48 31.44
N ALA A 258 -4.42 13.79 32.53
CA ALA A 258 -4.43 14.41 33.85
C ALA A 258 -3.39 15.55 33.88
N VAL A 259 -3.61 16.55 34.72
CA VAL A 259 -2.62 17.61 34.94
C VAL A 259 -1.86 17.40 36.26
N ASP A 260 -0.60 17.81 36.28
CA ASP A 260 0.22 17.84 37.50
C ASP A 260 -0.06 19.09 38.36
N ALA A 261 0.66 19.21 39.48
CA ALA A 261 0.51 20.34 40.40
C ALA A 261 0.85 21.72 39.79
N ASN A 262 1.48 21.74 38.61
CA ASN A 262 1.85 22.95 37.86
C ASN A 262 0.98 23.13 36.60
N ASP A 263 -0.16 22.44 36.53
CA ASP A 263 -1.09 22.42 35.38
C ASP A 263 -0.45 21.93 34.05
N ASN A 264 0.65 21.15 34.10
CA ASN A 264 1.22 20.50 32.92
C ASN A 264 0.55 19.14 32.65
N PRO A 265 0.36 18.74 31.37
CA PRO A 265 -0.19 17.43 31.06
C PRO A 265 0.78 16.32 31.48
N ALA A 266 0.23 15.26 32.07
CA ALA A 266 0.96 14.02 32.33
C ALA A 266 1.52 13.42 31.03
N THR A 267 2.58 12.62 31.12
CA THR A 267 3.20 11.97 29.95
C THR A 267 2.30 10.93 29.30
N ASP A 268 1.51 10.19 30.08
CA ASP A 268 0.63 9.15 29.58
C ASP A 268 -0.79 9.68 29.42
N ALA A 269 -1.38 9.44 28.25
CA ALA A 269 -2.78 9.73 28.00
C ALA A 269 -3.67 8.72 28.75
N LEU A 270 -4.69 9.21 29.45
CA LEU A 270 -5.71 8.41 30.11
C LEU A 270 -6.67 7.76 29.12
N ASP A 271 -6.89 8.44 28.00
CA ASP A 271 -7.77 8.01 26.93
C ASP A 271 -7.24 8.49 25.57
N THR A 272 -7.54 7.72 24.52
CA THR A 272 -7.25 8.10 23.13
C THR A 272 -8.35 7.59 22.22
N THR A 273 -8.92 8.46 21.39
CA THR A 273 -9.98 8.09 20.44
C THR A 273 -9.87 8.84 19.12
N TYR A 274 -10.57 8.36 18.10
CA TYR A 274 -10.55 8.84 16.71
C TYR A 274 -11.96 9.22 16.24
N LYS A 275 -12.49 10.30 16.83
CA LYS A 275 -13.76 10.93 16.50
C LYS A 275 -13.82 12.29 17.21
N ALA A 276 -14.48 13.27 16.63
CA ALA A 276 -14.55 14.60 17.21
C ALA A 276 -15.46 14.66 18.44
N HIS A 277 -16.62 14.01 18.38
CA HIS A 277 -17.62 13.97 19.46
C HIS A 277 -17.71 12.56 20.06
N TYR A 278 -17.56 12.48 21.38
CA TYR A 278 -17.77 11.23 22.13
C TYR A 278 -18.09 11.52 23.59
N ALA A 279 -18.37 10.46 24.36
CA ALA A 279 -18.60 10.56 25.79
C ALA A 279 -17.66 9.60 26.54
N ILE A 280 -17.09 10.08 27.65
CA ILE A 280 -16.19 9.33 28.52
C ILE A 280 -16.47 9.64 29.99
N HIS A 281 -16.08 8.71 30.86
CA HIS A 281 -16.02 8.91 32.29
C HIS A 281 -14.59 9.20 32.74
N LEU A 282 -14.38 10.32 33.44
CA LEU A 282 -13.13 10.66 34.13
C LEU A 282 -13.43 10.94 35.61
N ASP A 283 -12.51 10.61 36.51
CA ASP A 283 -12.67 10.96 37.93
C ASP A 283 -12.68 12.50 38.11
N PRO A 284 -13.32 13.05 39.15
CA PRO A 284 -13.30 14.49 39.40
C PRO A 284 -11.87 15.04 39.50
N GLY A 285 -11.57 16.13 38.80
CA GLY A 285 -10.23 16.68 38.70
C GLY A 285 -10.04 17.62 37.51
N LYS A 286 -8.80 18.10 37.34
CA LYS A 286 -8.39 18.94 36.21
C LYS A 286 -7.72 18.10 35.13
N TYR A 287 -8.00 18.43 33.87
CA TYR A 287 -7.53 17.69 32.71
C TYR A 287 -7.15 18.64 31.57
N ILE A 288 -6.34 18.14 30.65
CA ILE A 288 -6.09 18.74 29.33
C ILE A 288 -6.56 17.76 28.27
N GLY A 289 -7.48 18.22 27.41
CA GLY A 289 -7.83 17.52 26.18
C GLY A 289 -6.98 18.05 25.03
N GLU A 290 -6.22 17.17 24.39
CA GLU A 290 -5.48 17.46 23.15
C GLU A 290 -6.27 16.88 21.97
N ALA A 291 -6.79 17.76 21.12
CA ALA A 291 -7.44 17.39 19.88
C ALA A 291 -6.47 17.63 18.71
N THR A 292 -6.27 16.64 17.86
CA THR A 292 -5.44 16.70 16.66
C THR A 292 -6.29 16.42 15.44
N LEU A 293 -6.36 17.37 14.51
CA LEU A 293 -7.06 17.21 13.23
C LEU A 293 -6.07 16.85 12.13
N HIS A 294 -6.39 15.79 11.37
CA HIS A 294 -5.60 15.28 10.25
C HIS A 294 -4.14 14.97 10.61
N GLY A 295 -3.91 14.55 11.85
CA GLY A 295 -2.57 14.20 12.37
C GLY A 295 -1.59 15.37 12.57
N VAL A 296 -1.95 16.61 12.20
CA VAL A 296 -1.02 17.74 12.19
C VAL A 296 -1.52 18.97 12.95
N ILE A 297 -2.81 19.33 12.86
CA ILE A 297 -3.33 20.54 13.50
C ILE A 297 -3.69 20.21 14.95
N VAL A 298 -2.83 20.58 15.89
CA VAL A 298 -3.02 20.30 17.32
C VAL A 298 -3.64 21.50 18.04
N ARG A 299 -4.63 21.23 18.89
CA ARG A 299 -5.22 22.18 19.84
C ARG A 299 -5.32 21.52 21.21
N ARG A 300 -5.08 22.30 22.26
CA ARG A 300 -5.21 21.85 23.65
C ARG A 300 -6.22 22.71 24.37
N ILE A 301 -7.10 22.06 25.14
CA ILE A 301 -8.09 22.73 25.97
C ILE A 301 -8.02 22.20 27.41
N PRO A 302 -7.76 23.05 28.41
CA PRO A 302 -7.92 22.67 29.80
C PRO A 302 -9.41 22.59 30.17
N PHE A 303 -9.78 21.61 30.97
CA PHE A 303 -11.14 21.48 31.51
C PHE A 303 -11.15 20.84 32.90
N GLU A 304 -12.25 21.02 33.62
CA GLU A 304 -12.44 20.48 34.96
C GLU A 304 -13.66 19.55 34.97
N VAL A 305 -13.51 18.41 35.63
CA VAL A 305 -14.57 17.41 35.82
C VAL A 305 -15.03 17.49 37.26
N THR A 306 -16.34 17.64 37.45
CA THR A 306 -16.97 17.66 38.77
C THR A 306 -18.02 16.56 38.88
N ASP A 307 -18.51 16.32 40.09
CA ASP A 307 -19.60 15.38 40.38
C ASP A 307 -20.99 15.95 40.04
N LYS A 308 -21.08 17.23 39.67
CA LYS A 308 -22.35 17.97 39.55
C LYS A 308 -22.79 18.26 38.12
N ALA A 309 -21.86 18.26 37.15
CA ALA A 309 -22.15 18.64 35.77
C ALA A 309 -21.26 17.87 34.78
N VAL A 310 -21.81 17.60 33.60
CA VAL A 310 -21.06 17.04 32.47
C VAL A 310 -20.15 18.12 31.90
N ALA A 311 -18.85 17.86 31.87
CA ALA A 311 -17.87 18.73 31.22
C ALA A 311 -18.00 18.62 29.69
N LYS A 312 -18.04 19.75 28.98
CA LYS A 312 -18.19 19.81 27.52
C LYS A 312 -17.04 20.57 26.86
N PRO A 313 -15.81 20.05 26.90
CA PRO A 313 -14.68 20.71 26.25
C PRO A 313 -14.92 20.75 24.73
N LEU A 314 -14.88 21.96 24.15
CA LEU A 314 -15.11 22.20 22.74
C LEU A 314 -13.85 22.80 22.11
N VAL A 315 -13.24 22.10 21.16
CA VAL A 315 -12.10 22.62 20.40
C VAL A 315 -12.57 23.26 19.10
N ASN A 316 -12.16 24.50 18.86
CA ASN A 316 -12.18 25.12 17.55
C ASN A 316 -10.80 24.99 16.90
N PHE A 317 -10.72 24.29 15.77
CA PHE A 317 -9.46 24.12 15.04
C PHE A 317 -9.03 25.38 14.26
N ASP A 318 -9.95 26.32 14.02
CA ASP A 318 -9.72 27.48 13.15
C ASP A 318 -9.17 27.03 11.79
N ALA A 319 -9.90 26.10 11.15
CA ALA A 319 -9.44 25.35 9.99
C ALA A 319 -10.52 25.26 8.91
N ALA A 320 -10.11 24.97 7.69
CA ALA A 320 -10.96 24.72 6.54
C ALA A 320 -10.77 23.29 6.05
N GLN A 321 -11.81 22.72 5.45
CA GLN A 321 -11.73 21.47 4.70
C GLN A 321 -11.45 21.79 3.23
N LEU A 322 -10.40 21.18 2.67
CA LEU A 322 -9.97 21.42 1.30
C LEU A 322 -9.85 20.09 0.54
N THR A 323 -10.61 19.95 -0.53
CA THR A 323 -10.44 18.87 -1.50
C THR A 323 -9.58 19.38 -2.66
N LEU A 324 -8.38 18.83 -2.80
CA LEU A 324 -7.48 19.09 -3.91
C LEU A 324 -7.70 18.05 -5.01
N VAL A 325 -7.83 18.53 -6.25
CA VAL A 325 -8.04 17.68 -7.42
C VAL A 325 -6.97 17.99 -8.47
N PRO A 326 -5.82 17.30 -8.44
CA PRO A 326 -4.76 17.51 -9.41
C PRO A 326 -5.17 16.95 -10.77
N ARG A 327 -5.02 17.74 -11.84
CA ARG A 327 -5.37 17.36 -13.22
C ARG A 327 -4.26 17.78 -14.17
N ARG A 328 -4.10 17.04 -15.26
CA ARG A 328 -3.14 17.40 -16.32
C ARG A 328 -3.58 18.57 -17.18
N MET A 329 -4.88 18.75 -17.34
CA MET A 329 -5.50 19.80 -18.15
C MET A 329 -6.83 20.23 -17.52
N PRO A 330 -7.32 21.45 -17.80
CA PRO A 330 -8.64 21.88 -17.36
C PRO A 330 -9.73 20.91 -17.81
N GLY A 331 -10.57 20.46 -16.88
CA GLY A 331 -11.65 19.51 -17.14
C GLY A 331 -11.23 18.06 -17.45
N GLY A 332 -9.93 17.74 -17.43
CA GLY A 332 -9.44 16.36 -17.54
C GLY A 332 -9.61 15.57 -16.25
N ASP A 333 -9.42 14.25 -16.27
CA ASP A 333 -9.56 13.41 -15.07
C ASP A 333 -8.52 13.73 -13.98
N PRO A 334 -8.83 13.47 -12.69
CA PRO A 334 -7.85 13.58 -11.62
C PRO A 334 -6.68 12.62 -11.83
N ASP A 335 -5.44 13.06 -11.59
CA ASP A 335 -4.26 12.22 -11.71
C ASP A 335 -3.79 11.70 -10.35
N SER A 336 -3.81 10.39 -10.16
CA SER A 336 -3.44 9.73 -8.89
C SER A 336 -1.95 9.77 -8.58
N ASN A 337 -1.09 10.00 -9.57
CA ASN A 337 0.37 10.05 -9.38
C ASN A 337 0.87 11.45 -9.01
N ALA A 338 -0.02 12.45 -8.97
CA ALA A 338 0.35 13.80 -8.59
C ALA A 338 0.71 13.84 -7.10
N VAL A 339 1.82 14.51 -6.78
CA VAL A 339 2.25 14.78 -5.41
C VAL A 339 1.87 16.21 -5.06
N LEU A 340 1.17 16.38 -3.94
CA LEU A 340 0.66 17.66 -3.44
C LEU A 340 1.38 17.99 -2.13
N GLU A 341 2.25 18.99 -2.16
CA GLU A 341 2.92 19.52 -0.97
C GLU A 341 2.18 20.78 -0.51
N LEU A 342 1.57 20.73 0.67
CA LEU A 342 0.86 21.87 1.25
C LEU A 342 1.66 22.42 2.42
N GLN A 343 1.78 23.75 2.48
CA GLN A 343 2.37 24.47 3.60
C GLN A 343 1.36 25.53 4.09
N PHE A 344 1.00 25.50 5.37
CA PHE A 344 0.03 26.40 5.97
C PHE A 344 0.35 26.62 7.45
N GLY A 345 0.37 27.88 7.90
CA GLY A 345 0.87 28.20 9.24
C GLY A 345 2.27 27.61 9.46
N ASP A 346 2.45 26.88 10.56
CA ASP A 346 3.67 26.15 10.90
C ASP A 346 3.66 24.67 10.43
N TYR A 347 2.66 24.28 9.64
CA TYR A 347 2.43 22.91 9.22
C TYR A 347 2.83 22.69 7.76
N GLN A 348 3.30 21.47 7.48
CA GLN A 348 3.54 20.99 6.13
C GLN A 348 3.04 19.55 6.02
N VAL A 349 2.31 19.25 4.95
CA VAL A 349 1.81 17.91 4.63
C VAL A 349 2.07 17.57 3.17
N THR A 350 2.23 16.28 2.90
CA THR A 350 2.33 15.77 1.54
C THR A 350 1.20 14.77 1.31
N GLU A 351 0.44 14.99 0.26
CA GLU A 351 -0.69 14.18 -0.16
C GLU A 351 -0.48 13.69 -1.59
N TYR A 352 -1.20 12.64 -1.99
CA TYR A 352 -1.09 12.03 -3.31
C TYR A 352 -2.45 11.95 -3.98
N GLY A 353 -2.47 12.25 -5.28
CA GLY A 353 -3.69 12.21 -6.08
C GLY A 353 -4.78 13.18 -5.60
N GLN A 354 -6.04 12.85 -5.93
CA GLN A 354 -7.18 13.58 -5.39
C GLN A 354 -7.32 13.28 -3.91
N LYS A 355 -7.31 14.32 -3.07
CA LYS A 355 -7.35 14.17 -1.63
C LYS A 355 -8.16 15.27 -0.96
N THR A 356 -8.92 14.89 0.07
CA THR A 356 -9.52 15.82 1.03
C THR A 356 -8.63 15.90 2.25
N THR A 357 -8.29 17.11 2.67
CA THR A 357 -7.41 17.42 3.81
C THR A 357 -7.95 18.64 4.57
N TYR A 358 -7.29 18.99 5.67
CA TYR A 358 -7.63 20.16 6.47
C TYR A 358 -6.42 21.07 6.61
N ILE A 359 -6.66 22.37 6.47
CA ILE A 359 -5.63 23.40 6.58
C ILE A 359 -6.12 24.48 7.54
N THR A 360 -5.21 25.15 8.25
CA THR A 360 -5.59 26.28 9.11
C THR A 360 -6.13 27.44 8.29
N ALA A 361 -7.01 28.25 8.88
CA ALA A 361 -7.46 29.50 8.27
C ALA A 361 -6.26 30.43 7.97
N GLY A 362 -6.36 31.19 6.88
CA GLY A 362 -5.28 32.04 6.38
C GLY A 362 -4.70 31.55 5.05
N GLU A 363 -3.42 31.86 4.82
CA GLU A 363 -2.71 31.54 3.59
C GLU A 363 -2.13 30.12 3.63
N ALA A 364 -2.36 29.36 2.55
CA ALA A 364 -1.76 28.06 2.29
C ALA A 364 -1.06 28.08 0.93
N LYS A 365 0.18 27.61 0.90
CA LYS A 365 0.95 27.38 -0.33
C LYS A 365 0.79 25.92 -0.74
N ILE A 366 0.49 25.70 -2.01
CA ILE A 366 0.26 24.38 -2.59
C ILE A 366 1.24 24.23 -3.74
N LYS A 367 2.17 23.29 -3.62
CA LYS A 367 3.06 22.87 -4.70
C LYS A 367 2.61 21.50 -5.18
N ALA A 368 2.19 21.43 -6.44
CA ALA A 368 1.74 20.18 -7.04
C ALA A 368 2.74 19.75 -8.12
N THR A 369 3.13 18.48 -8.10
CA THR A 369 4.12 17.92 -9.03
C THR A 369 3.62 16.64 -9.67
N LEU A 370 3.96 16.43 -10.95
CA LEU A 370 3.63 15.25 -11.71
C LEU A 370 4.77 14.97 -12.69
N GLY A 371 5.61 13.98 -12.35
CA GLY A 371 6.89 13.75 -13.01
C GLY A 371 7.76 15.00 -12.97
N ALA A 372 8.13 15.52 -14.14
CA ALA A 372 8.94 16.73 -14.27
C ALA A 372 8.13 18.05 -14.28
N SER A 373 6.80 17.97 -14.30
CA SER A 373 5.92 19.15 -14.26
C SER A 373 5.64 19.56 -12.82
N SER A 374 5.59 20.87 -12.57
CA SER A 374 5.20 21.43 -11.27
C SER A 374 4.44 22.73 -11.42
N VAL A 375 3.51 22.98 -10.51
CA VAL A 375 2.82 24.26 -10.35
C VAL A 375 2.80 24.63 -8.87
N GLU A 376 2.91 25.92 -8.58
CA GLU A 376 2.75 26.47 -7.24
C GLU A 376 1.57 27.44 -7.23
N GLU A 377 0.67 27.27 -6.28
CA GLU A 377 -0.47 28.13 -6.05
C GLU A 377 -0.53 28.58 -4.59
N VAL A 378 -1.07 29.77 -4.37
CA VAL A 378 -1.36 30.29 -3.03
C VAL A 378 -2.87 30.42 -2.90
N LEU A 379 -3.42 29.84 -1.85
CA LEU A 379 -4.85 29.86 -1.54
C LEU A 379 -5.05 30.49 -0.17
N THR A 380 -6.00 31.42 -0.06
CA THR A 380 -6.45 31.94 1.23
C THR A 380 -7.79 31.33 1.58
N VAL A 381 -7.92 30.75 2.77
CA VAL A 381 -9.15 30.11 3.26
C VAL A 381 -9.59 30.70 4.60
N LYS A 382 -10.88 30.62 4.91
CA LYS A 382 -11.45 31.00 6.20
C LYS A 382 -11.83 29.77 7.01
N ALA A 383 -11.86 29.91 8.33
CA ALA A 383 -12.30 28.83 9.21
C ALA A 383 -13.73 28.39 8.88
N GLY A 384 -13.95 27.08 8.80
CA GLY A 384 -15.22 26.46 8.45
C GLY A 384 -15.52 26.42 6.96
N ASP A 385 -14.65 26.97 6.10
CA ASP A 385 -14.78 26.81 4.65
C ASP A 385 -14.70 25.32 4.26
N ILE A 386 -15.51 24.92 3.29
CA ILE A 386 -15.44 23.61 2.63
C ILE A 386 -15.26 23.90 1.14
N LEU A 387 -14.06 23.65 0.64
CA LEU A 387 -13.64 24.07 -0.70
C LEU A 387 -13.17 22.87 -1.52
N THR A 388 -13.43 22.93 -2.82
CA THR A 388 -12.81 22.04 -3.80
C THR A 388 -11.98 22.89 -4.75
N LYS A 389 -10.73 22.48 -4.97
CA LYS A 389 -9.77 23.22 -5.78
C LYS A 389 -9.14 22.28 -6.81
N ASP A 390 -9.42 22.56 -8.08
CA ASP A 390 -8.67 21.96 -9.18
C ASP A 390 -7.27 22.57 -9.23
N ILE A 391 -6.26 21.72 -9.33
CA ILE A 391 -4.86 22.12 -9.50
C ILE A 391 -4.39 21.60 -10.87
N ILE A 392 -4.11 22.52 -11.78
CA ILE A 392 -3.76 22.15 -13.16
C ILE A 392 -2.24 22.03 -13.31
N ILE A 393 -1.75 20.80 -13.34
CA ILE A 393 -0.35 20.45 -13.57
C ILE A 393 -0.17 20.15 -15.06
N ALA A 394 -0.03 21.21 -15.87
CA ALA A 394 0.06 21.12 -17.32
C ALA A 394 1.17 20.14 -17.77
N SER A 395 0.76 18.94 -18.19
CA SER A 395 1.65 17.82 -18.51
C SER A 395 1.03 16.87 -19.52
N GLY A 396 1.87 16.23 -20.33
CA GLY A 396 1.49 15.14 -21.21
C GLY A 396 2.29 13.87 -20.92
N ILE A 397 1.90 12.77 -21.54
CA ILE A 397 2.53 11.46 -21.39
C ILE A 397 3.16 11.04 -22.72
N VAL A 398 4.47 10.83 -22.72
CA VAL A 398 5.20 10.29 -23.87
C VAL A 398 5.38 8.79 -23.68
N THR A 399 4.88 7.98 -24.61
CA THR A 399 5.23 6.54 -24.68
C THR A 399 6.44 6.40 -25.58
N THR A 400 7.56 5.92 -25.04
CA THR A 400 8.83 5.87 -25.78
C THR A 400 8.97 4.57 -26.54
N LYS A 401 9.50 4.66 -27.76
CA LYS A 401 9.85 3.50 -28.59
C LYS A 401 11.15 3.78 -29.32
N ALA A 402 11.94 2.74 -29.58
CA ALA A 402 13.15 2.84 -30.39
C ALA A 402 13.17 1.75 -31.48
N VAL A 403 13.76 2.08 -32.63
CA VAL A 403 14.01 1.17 -33.75
C VAL A 403 15.48 1.24 -34.15
N TYR A 404 16.05 0.12 -34.56
CA TYR A 404 17.46 0.06 -34.98
C TYR A 404 17.72 0.80 -36.30
N ALA A 405 16.72 0.88 -37.19
CA ALA A 405 16.76 1.60 -38.44
C ALA A 405 15.35 2.10 -38.82
N GLU A 406 15.25 3.03 -39.76
CA GLU A 406 13.96 3.49 -40.28
C GLU A 406 13.23 2.34 -40.98
N GLY A 407 12.02 2.02 -40.53
CA GLY A 407 11.28 0.84 -40.98
C GLY A 407 11.91 -0.51 -40.57
N GLY A 408 12.95 -0.48 -39.74
CA GLY A 408 13.67 -1.66 -39.26
C GLY A 408 13.06 -2.28 -37.99
N PRO A 409 13.75 -3.25 -37.38
CA PRO A 409 13.26 -3.93 -36.19
C PRO A 409 13.20 -2.99 -34.97
N ASP A 410 12.22 -3.25 -34.11
CA ASP A 410 12.09 -2.62 -32.80
C ASP A 410 13.29 -2.99 -31.92
N VAL A 411 13.69 -2.04 -31.07
CA VAL A 411 14.64 -2.32 -29.99
C VAL A 411 13.90 -3.03 -28.86
N ASP A 412 14.21 -4.31 -28.65
CA ASP A 412 13.73 -5.11 -27.53
C ASP A 412 14.87 -5.40 -26.52
N SER A 413 15.33 -4.34 -25.86
CA SER A 413 16.38 -4.44 -24.83
C SER A 413 16.00 -3.62 -23.62
N ARG A 414 16.24 -4.17 -22.43
CA ARG A 414 16.06 -3.46 -21.15
C ARG A 414 17.12 -2.37 -20.93
N ASP A 415 18.21 -2.43 -21.67
CA ASP A 415 19.34 -1.51 -21.56
C ASP A 415 19.14 -0.22 -22.37
N ILE A 416 18.09 -0.14 -23.19
CA ILE A 416 17.74 1.10 -23.89
C ILE A 416 17.42 2.18 -22.85
N TYR A 417 18.11 3.31 -22.96
CA TYR A 417 17.92 4.47 -22.11
C TYR A 417 17.20 5.56 -22.90
N PHE A 418 16.09 6.04 -22.38
CA PHE A 418 15.36 7.17 -22.93
C PHE A 418 15.49 8.39 -22.04
N GLU A 419 15.67 9.56 -22.65
CA GLU A 419 15.57 10.84 -21.95
C GLU A 419 14.87 11.90 -22.80
N ILE A 420 14.02 12.68 -22.14
CA ILE A 420 13.40 13.88 -22.70
C ILE A 420 14.28 15.07 -22.32
N VAL A 421 14.65 15.86 -23.32
CA VAL A 421 15.52 17.03 -23.17
C VAL A 421 14.94 18.24 -23.90
N PRO A 422 15.31 19.48 -23.51
CA PRO A 422 14.90 20.68 -24.23
C PRO A 422 15.30 20.64 -25.71
N LYS A 423 14.43 21.16 -26.59
CA LYS A 423 14.71 21.26 -28.03
C LYS A 423 16.01 22.03 -28.31
N THR A 424 16.22 23.14 -27.60
CA THR A 424 17.42 23.98 -27.69
C THR A 424 18.50 23.52 -26.70
N LYS A 425 19.76 23.59 -27.13
CA LYS A 425 20.92 23.34 -26.27
C LYS A 425 21.27 24.60 -25.46
N ALA A 426 21.86 24.41 -24.28
CA ALA A 426 22.51 25.48 -23.54
C ALA A 426 23.74 26.02 -24.30
N ILE A 427 24.28 27.16 -23.86
CA ILE A 427 25.41 27.83 -24.52
C ILE A 427 26.66 26.93 -24.56
N ASP A 428 26.84 26.06 -23.56
CA ASP A 428 27.92 25.07 -23.50
C ASP A 428 27.67 23.82 -24.37
N GLY A 429 26.54 23.76 -25.08
CA GLY A 429 26.13 22.64 -25.92
C GLY A 429 25.43 21.50 -25.18
N SER A 430 25.24 21.60 -23.86
CA SER A 430 24.56 20.58 -23.06
C SER A 430 23.04 20.71 -23.12
N ARG A 431 22.33 19.63 -22.76
CA ARG A 431 20.90 19.66 -22.47
C ARG A 431 20.67 19.05 -21.09
N LYS A 432 19.86 19.69 -20.27
CA LYS A 432 19.45 19.13 -18.98
C LYS A 432 18.31 18.14 -19.22
N THR A 433 18.45 16.93 -18.70
CA THR A 433 17.40 15.91 -18.70
C THR A 433 16.18 16.40 -17.92
N ILE A 434 15.00 16.26 -18.52
CA ILE A 434 13.69 16.60 -17.93
C ILE A 434 13.07 15.35 -17.31
N ALA A 435 12.99 14.27 -18.08
CA ALA A 435 12.51 12.97 -17.65
C ALA A 435 13.35 11.88 -18.32
N TYR A 436 13.53 10.75 -17.66
CA TYR A 436 14.27 9.62 -18.22
C TYR A 436 13.78 8.31 -17.65
N ASN A 437 14.00 7.21 -18.37
CA ASN A 437 13.81 5.86 -17.86
C ASN A 437 14.55 4.83 -18.74
N TYR A 438 14.75 3.63 -18.23
CA TYR A 438 15.30 2.48 -18.95
C TYR A 438 14.19 1.51 -19.38
N GLY A 439 14.42 0.82 -20.49
CA GLY A 439 13.54 -0.24 -20.99
C GLY A 439 12.58 0.20 -22.09
N THR A 440 11.81 -0.75 -22.57
CA THR A 440 10.91 -0.62 -23.72
C THR A 440 9.52 -0.16 -23.30
N ASP A 441 8.85 0.59 -24.19
CA ASP A 441 7.47 1.08 -24.02
C ASP A 441 7.21 1.84 -22.70
N VAL A 442 8.26 2.49 -22.16
CA VAL A 442 8.14 3.26 -20.93
C VAL A 442 7.37 4.56 -21.16
N LYS A 443 6.60 4.95 -20.15
CA LYS A 443 5.83 6.20 -20.15
C LYS A 443 6.59 7.26 -19.35
N LEU A 444 6.78 8.41 -19.96
CA LEU A 444 7.45 9.56 -19.35
C LEU A 444 6.48 10.74 -19.26
N ASP A 445 6.29 11.24 -18.05
CA ASP A 445 5.61 12.50 -17.79
C ASP A 445 6.48 13.68 -18.21
N THR A 446 5.90 14.62 -18.94
CA THR A 446 6.63 15.80 -19.40
C THR A 446 5.75 17.04 -19.42
N PRO A 447 6.31 18.25 -19.19
CA PRO A 447 5.55 19.49 -19.35
C PRO A 447 5.01 19.66 -20.77
N ALA A 448 3.96 20.46 -20.92
CA ALA A 448 3.51 20.85 -22.25
C ALA A 448 4.56 21.74 -22.94
N GLY A 449 4.92 21.43 -24.19
CA GLY A 449 5.96 22.16 -24.91
C GLY A 449 6.60 21.39 -26.06
N GLU A 450 7.76 21.89 -26.53
CA GLU A 450 8.58 21.28 -27.56
C GLU A 450 9.89 20.71 -26.98
N PHE A 451 10.17 19.45 -27.29
CA PHE A 451 11.30 18.70 -26.73
C PHE A 451 11.96 17.82 -27.78
N VAL A 452 13.02 17.14 -27.36
CA VAL A 452 13.65 16.05 -28.10
C VAL A 452 13.63 14.82 -27.21
N LEU A 453 13.18 13.69 -27.74
CA LEU A 453 13.37 12.38 -27.14
C LEU A 453 14.69 11.81 -27.65
N VAL A 454 15.61 11.50 -26.74
CA VAL A 454 16.89 10.85 -27.03
C VAL A 454 16.79 9.40 -26.59
N ALA A 455 17.24 8.48 -27.44
CA ALA A 455 17.31 7.06 -27.12
C ALA A 455 18.75 6.57 -27.30
N THR A 456 19.29 5.89 -26.31
CA THR A 456 20.68 5.41 -26.28
C THR A 456 20.72 3.92 -25.98
N LEU A 457 21.35 3.14 -26.86
CA LEU A 457 21.65 1.73 -26.65
C LEU A 457 23.09 1.45 -27.07
N GLY A 458 23.92 1.00 -26.13
CA GLY A 458 25.35 0.80 -26.38
C GLY A 458 26.04 2.12 -26.76
N LYS A 459 26.54 2.22 -27.99
CA LYS A 459 27.11 3.44 -28.59
C LYS A 459 26.22 4.09 -29.64
N ALA A 460 25.07 3.50 -29.94
CA ALA A 460 24.09 4.08 -30.85
C ALA A 460 23.18 5.07 -30.09
N ILE A 461 23.00 6.25 -30.67
CA ILE A 461 22.19 7.34 -30.10
C ILE A 461 21.29 7.88 -31.22
N GLY A 462 20.00 7.93 -30.96
CA GLY A 462 19.02 8.58 -31.82
C GLY A 462 18.34 9.75 -31.11
N GLU A 463 17.88 10.72 -31.90
CA GLU A 463 17.10 11.85 -31.41
C GLU A 463 15.84 12.01 -32.26
N THR A 464 14.71 12.35 -31.63
CA THR A 464 13.47 12.70 -32.34
C THR A 464 12.81 13.90 -31.67
N PRO A 465 12.73 15.05 -32.37
CA PRO A 465 11.97 16.20 -31.89
C PRO A 465 10.47 15.89 -31.81
N PHE A 466 9.80 16.38 -30.78
CA PHE A 466 8.36 16.26 -30.64
C PHE A 466 7.77 17.47 -29.91
N ALA A 467 6.47 17.66 -30.07
CA ALA A 467 5.67 18.58 -29.27
C ALA A 467 4.56 17.78 -28.58
N ILE A 468 4.18 18.21 -27.37
CA ILE A 468 3.13 17.59 -26.58
C ILE A 468 2.35 18.65 -25.79
N GLY A 469 1.03 18.53 -25.79
CA GLY A 469 0.10 19.37 -25.05
C GLY A 469 -0.24 18.83 -23.66
N ALA A 470 -0.88 19.67 -22.86
CA ALA A 470 -1.44 19.27 -21.58
C ALA A 470 -2.57 18.23 -21.77
N GLY A 471 -2.52 17.12 -21.04
CA GLY A 471 -3.45 16.00 -21.16
C GLY A 471 -3.25 15.12 -22.40
N GLU A 472 -2.29 15.44 -23.27
CA GLU A 472 -1.99 14.62 -24.46
C GLU A 472 -1.19 13.37 -24.06
N ALA A 473 -1.52 12.24 -24.67
CA ALA A 473 -0.70 11.04 -24.66
C ALA A 473 -0.17 10.77 -26.08
N LYS A 474 1.14 10.64 -26.25
CA LYS A 474 1.78 10.56 -27.57
C LYS A 474 2.88 9.49 -27.63
N PRO A 475 2.82 8.54 -28.57
CA PRO A 475 3.96 7.68 -28.86
C PRO A 475 5.03 8.46 -29.63
N VAL A 476 6.29 8.33 -29.22
CA VAL A 476 7.43 8.91 -29.94
C VAL A 476 8.44 7.81 -30.22
N ILE A 477 8.72 7.61 -31.51
CA ILE A 477 9.62 6.57 -32.00
C ILE A 477 10.96 7.21 -32.36
N VAL A 478 12.04 6.69 -31.79
CA VAL A 478 13.41 7.13 -32.07
C VAL A 478 14.13 6.10 -32.93
N ASN A 479 14.60 6.51 -34.10
CA ASN A 479 15.55 5.73 -34.87
C ASN A 479 16.96 5.94 -34.28
N ILE A 480 17.51 4.92 -33.62
CA ILE A 480 18.86 4.99 -33.04
C ILE A 480 19.96 4.84 -34.08
N ASN A 481 19.59 4.49 -35.33
CA ASN A 481 20.48 4.23 -36.45
C ASN A 481 21.68 3.38 -35.98
N GLY A 482 21.39 2.19 -35.47
CA GLY A 482 22.35 1.30 -34.82
C GLY A 482 22.31 -0.10 -35.43
N GLY A 483 23.46 -0.76 -35.47
CA GLY A 483 23.58 -2.19 -35.79
C GLY A 483 24.22 -2.95 -34.65
N VAL A 484 23.97 -4.26 -34.58
CA VAL A 484 24.54 -5.11 -33.55
C VAL A 484 25.83 -5.73 -34.07
N VAL A 485 26.92 -5.56 -33.33
CA VAL A 485 28.16 -6.33 -33.58
C VAL A 485 28.27 -7.41 -32.51
N ALA A 486 28.38 -8.66 -32.93
CA ALA A 486 28.56 -9.80 -32.04
C ALA A 486 29.92 -10.44 -32.32
N ILE A 487 30.75 -10.50 -31.28
CA ILE A 487 32.16 -10.81 -31.37
C ILE A 487 32.46 -12.05 -30.51
N THR A 488 33.14 -13.01 -31.12
CA THR A 488 33.71 -14.17 -30.42
C THR A 488 35.21 -14.22 -30.68
N ALA A 489 36.01 -14.36 -29.62
CA ALA A 489 37.45 -14.48 -29.69
C ALA A 489 37.90 -15.43 -28.57
N ALA A 490 37.95 -16.73 -28.88
CA ALA A 490 38.24 -17.75 -27.89
C ALA A 490 39.58 -17.52 -27.18
N GLY A 491 39.56 -17.41 -25.85
CA GLY A 491 40.74 -17.15 -25.03
C GLY A 491 41.20 -15.69 -24.97
N ALA A 492 40.48 -14.76 -25.59
CA ALA A 492 40.79 -13.33 -25.48
C ALA A 492 40.55 -12.81 -24.06
N ASP A 493 41.47 -11.99 -23.59
CA ASP A 493 41.36 -11.25 -22.33
C ASP A 493 40.57 -9.94 -22.52
N ARG A 494 40.78 -9.27 -23.65
CA ARG A 494 40.10 -8.01 -23.98
C ARG A 494 39.75 -7.95 -25.47
N ILE A 495 38.54 -7.48 -25.76
CA ILE A 495 38.06 -7.19 -27.11
C ILE A 495 37.85 -5.68 -27.22
N VAL A 496 38.33 -5.09 -28.33
CA VAL A 496 38.21 -3.66 -28.63
C VAL A 496 37.70 -3.48 -30.05
N VAL A 497 36.67 -2.64 -30.22
CA VAL A 497 36.21 -2.17 -31.53
C VAL A 497 36.84 -0.82 -31.80
N LEU A 498 37.54 -0.71 -32.93
CA LEU A 498 38.32 0.44 -33.34
C LEU A 498 37.78 1.01 -34.65
N SER A 499 38.00 2.31 -34.89
CA SER A 499 37.76 2.92 -36.19
C SER A 499 38.55 2.22 -37.30
N ALA A 500 37.93 1.98 -38.45
CA ALA A 500 38.62 1.38 -39.61
C ALA A 500 39.80 2.23 -40.08
N LYS A 501 39.63 3.56 -40.10
CA LYS A 501 40.69 4.51 -40.47
C LYS A 501 41.42 5.02 -39.24
N LYS A 502 42.73 5.20 -39.40
CA LYS A 502 43.57 5.96 -38.48
C LYS A 502 43.34 7.46 -38.68
N ASP A 503 43.46 8.23 -37.60
CA ASP A 503 43.53 9.69 -37.67
C ASP A 503 44.84 10.17 -38.31
N ILE A 504 44.99 11.48 -38.46
CA ILE A 504 46.19 12.11 -39.04
C ILE A 504 47.46 11.86 -38.22
N GLN A 505 47.33 11.43 -36.97
CA GLN A 505 48.45 11.07 -36.08
C GLN A 505 48.75 9.55 -36.13
N GLY A 506 48.04 8.79 -36.97
CA GLY A 506 48.23 7.34 -37.12
C GLY A 506 47.54 6.51 -36.04
N LYS A 507 46.67 7.10 -35.22
CA LYS A 507 45.96 6.42 -34.12
C LYS A 507 44.55 6.00 -34.54
N GLN A 508 44.13 4.80 -34.15
CA GLN A 508 42.73 4.40 -34.28
C GLN A 508 41.93 4.84 -33.05
N LYS A 509 40.71 5.32 -33.28
CA LYS A 509 39.79 5.68 -32.20
C LYS A 509 39.14 4.41 -31.66
N GLU A 510 39.22 4.21 -30.34
CA GLU A 510 38.43 3.19 -29.65
C GLU A 510 36.96 3.62 -29.63
N ILE A 511 36.09 2.73 -30.12
CA ILE A 511 34.64 2.93 -30.17
C ILE A 511 34.02 2.37 -28.89
N THR A 512 34.38 1.13 -28.57
CA THR A 512 33.86 0.40 -27.42
C THR A 512 34.80 -0.78 -27.12
N SER A 513 34.84 -1.22 -25.87
CA SER A 513 35.66 -2.36 -25.44
C SER A 513 35.03 -3.12 -24.28
N THR A 514 35.49 -4.34 -24.09
CA THR A 514 35.04 -5.27 -23.04
C THR A 514 36.18 -6.19 -22.64
N TYR A 515 36.03 -6.83 -21.49
CA TYR A 515 36.88 -7.94 -21.06
C TYR A 515 36.16 -9.27 -21.28
N GLY A 516 36.94 -10.29 -21.66
CA GLY A 516 36.44 -11.63 -21.93
C GLY A 516 36.34 -11.99 -23.41
N PRO A 517 36.00 -13.26 -23.69
CA PRO A 517 36.10 -13.85 -25.03
C PRO A 517 34.87 -13.64 -25.92
N GLU A 518 33.74 -13.20 -25.37
CA GLU A 518 32.49 -13.03 -26.09
C GLU A 518 31.80 -11.73 -25.68
N TRP A 519 31.24 -11.04 -26.66
CA TRP A 519 30.53 -9.80 -26.41
C TRP A 519 29.67 -9.38 -27.58
N GLN A 520 28.62 -8.62 -27.27
CA GLN A 520 27.85 -7.89 -28.26
C GLN A 520 27.61 -6.46 -27.80
N ASP A 521 27.60 -5.54 -28.75
CA ASP A 521 27.25 -4.14 -28.50
C ASP A 521 26.43 -3.60 -29.67
N THR A 522 25.64 -2.55 -29.42
CA THR A 522 24.96 -1.80 -30.46
C THR A 522 25.77 -0.56 -30.79
N ILE A 523 26.25 -0.45 -32.03
CA ILE A 523 27.11 0.66 -32.48
C ILE A 523 26.55 1.30 -33.75
N PRO A 524 26.94 2.56 -34.07
CA PRO A 524 26.56 3.18 -35.32
C PRO A 524 27.01 2.39 -36.56
N PRO A 525 26.34 2.52 -37.71
CA PRO A 525 26.77 1.96 -38.96
C PRO A 525 28.14 2.47 -39.38
N GLY A 526 28.96 1.57 -39.92
CA GLY A 526 30.29 1.90 -40.38
C GLY A 526 31.19 0.69 -40.50
N ASP A 527 32.39 0.94 -41.01
CA ASP A 527 33.47 -0.03 -41.04
C ASP A 527 34.36 0.13 -39.81
N TYR A 528 34.70 -1.00 -39.19
CA TYR A 528 35.46 -1.08 -37.95
C TYR A 528 36.54 -2.17 -38.04
N ILE A 529 37.51 -2.10 -37.13
CA ILE A 529 38.44 -3.19 -36.85
C ILE A 529 38.14 -3.73 -35.47
N VAL A 530 37.90 -5.03 -35.35
CA VAL A 530 37.84 -5.72 -34.06
C VAL A 530 39.23 -6.22 -33.74
N ARG A 531 39.75 -5.86 -32.55
CA ARG A 531 41.03 -6.33 -32.02
C ARG A 531 40.79 -7.16 -30.76
N ALA A 532 41.29 -8.39 -30.74
CA ALA A 532 41.35 -9.24 -29.55
C ALA A 532 42.78 -9.31 -29.03
N THR A 533 42.96 -9.07 -27.74
CA THR A 533 44.23 -9.26 -27.02
C THR A 533 44.10 -10.43 -26.06
N PHE A 534 45.19 -11.19 -25.88
CA PHE A 534 45.21 -12.42 -25.10
C PHE A 534 46.18 -12.26 -23.93
N ALA A 535 45.98 -13.06 -22.87
CA ALA A 535 46.91 -13.06 -21.74
C ALA A 535 48.31 -13.57 -22.15
N GLY A 536 49.35 -12.98 -21.56
CA GLY A 536 50.74 -13.32 -21.86
C GLY A 536 51.28 -12.65 -23.14
N ASP A 537 52.35 -13.21 -23.70
CA ASP A 537 53.05 -12.66 -24.88
C ASP A 537 52.46 -13.22 -26.19
N VAL A 538 51.15 -13.10 -26.34
CA VAL A 538 50.41 -13.56 -27.53
C VAL A 538 50.05 -12.35 -28.38
N ALA A 539 50.43 -12.38 -29.65
CA ALA A 539 50.16 -11.28 -30.58
C ALA A 539 48.63 -11.04 -30.71
N PRO A 540 48.19 -9.77 -30.74
CA PRO A 540 46.78 -9.45 -30.91
C PRO A 540 46.29 -9.88 -32.30
N LYS A 541 45.02 -10.29 -32.36
CA LYS A 541 44.34 -10.59 -33.63
C LYS A 541 43.43 -9.45 -34.02
N GLU A 542 43.40 -9.12 -35.30
CA GLU A 542 42.55 -8.08 -35.85
C GLU A 542 41.76 -8.59 -37.07
N LYS A 543 40.49 -8.23 -37.16
CA LYS A 543 39.67 -8.46 -38.36
C LYS A 543 38.74 -7.27 -38.62
N PRO A 544 38.53 -6.88 -39.90
CA PRO A 544 37.55 -5.88 -40.25
C PRO A 544 36.13 -6.39 -40.07
N VAL A 545 35.20 -5.50 -39.69
CA VAL A 545 33.77 -5.77 -39.66
C VAL A 545 33.01 -4.55 -40.17
N SER A 546 31.99 -4.78 -40.99
CA SER A 546 31.05 -3.74 -41.40
C SER A 546 29.75 -3.91 -40.63
N VAL A 547 29.29 -2.83 -40.00
CA VAL A 547 28.01 -2.79 -39.26
C VAL A 547 27.04 -1.93 -40.04
N LYS A 548 25.80 -2.41 -40.20
CA LYS A 548 24.70 -1.68 -40.85
C LYS A 548 23.54 -1.50 -39.89
N ALA A 549 22.78 -0.42 -40.07
CA ALA A 549 21.62 -0.14 -39.22
C ALA A 549 20.58 -1.25 -39.36
N GLY A 550 20.02 -1.71 -38.24
CA GLY A 550 19.00 -2.77 -38.24
C GLY A 550 19.50 -4.17 -38.55
N GLU A 551 20.81 -4.36 -38.77
CA GLU A 551 21.41 -5.67 -39.04
C GLU A 551 22.30 -6.12 -37.87
N ARG A 552 22.52 -7.44 -37.80
CA ARG A 552 23.48 -8.08 -36.89
C ARG A 552 24.68 -8.57 -37.69
N SER A 553 25.87 -8.10 -37.32
CA SER A 553 27.15 -8.55 -37.87
C SER A 553 27.86 -9.45 -36.87
N GLU A 554 28.14 -10.68 -37.26
CA GLU A 554 28.86 -11.65 -36.43
C GLU A 554 30.31 -11.80 -36.90
N ILE A 555 31.24 -11.85 -35.96
CA ILE A 555 32.67 -11.96 -36.25
C ILE A 555 33.40 -12.84 -35.23
N SER A 556 34.16 -13.81 -35.74
CA SER A 556 35.05 -14.65 -34.94
C SER A 556 36.53 -14.33 -35.20
N LEU A 557 37.33 -14.24 -34.14
CA LEU A 557 38.78 -14.02 -34.17
C LEU A 557 39.60 -15.28 -33.80
N ASP A 558 39.06 -16.47 -34.11
CA ASP A 558 39.76 -17.76 -33.93
C ASP A 558 41.11 -17.87 -34.66
#